data_AF-A0A5S9M918-F1
#
_entry.id   AF-A0A5S9M918-F1
#
_cell.length_a   1.000
_cell.length_b   1.000
_cell.length_c   1.000
_cell.angle_alpha   90.00
_cell.angle_beta   90.00
_cell.angle_gamma   90.00
#
_symmetry.space_group_name_H-M   'P 1'
#
loop_
_entity.id
_entity.type
_entity.pdbx_description
1 polymer ?
#
loop_
_entity_poly.entity_id
_entity_poly.type
_entity_poly.pdbx_seq_one_letter_code
_entity_poly.pdbx_strand_id
1 'polypeptide(L)'
;MDMLILAMKPKDAEAALESLRPRIQPDQLIMSVLAGVKLSYIEDMLHEGQPVMRVMPNTSSTIGASATALSAGRYVKSDHMSISQALLSEIGEVYTIQEEQMDIFTGIAGSGPAYFYFLMERIEEAGEEAGLSKELSRQIGAQTLLGAAKMLQETEENPSVLERKLRHQMEQLLQD
;
A
#
# COMPACT_ATOMS: atom_id res chain seq x y z
N MET A 1 -9.76 -20.46 12.16
CA MET A 1 -8.34 -20.15 11.88
C MET A 1 -8.08 -18.80 12.49
N ASP A 2 -7.16 -18.72 13.43
CA ASP A 2 -6.84 -17.48 14.14
C ASP A 2 -5.58 -16.86 13.54
N MET A 3 -5.54 -15.52 13.48
CA MET A 3 -4.43 -14.74 12.95
C MET A 3 -3.90 -13.81 14.04
N LEU A 4 -2.58 -13.72 14.17
CA LEU A 4 -1.91 -12.78 15.06
C LEU A 4 -1.15 -11.75 14.23
N ILE A 5 -1.42 -10.47 14.48
CA ILE A 5 -0.78 -9.36 13.75
C ILE A 5 0.34 -8.77 14.60
N LEU A 6 1.57 -8.76 14.08
CA LEU A 6 2.73 -8.11 14.67
C LEU A 6 2.81 -6.67 14.18
N ALA A 7 2.46 -5.73 15.06
CA ALA A 7 2.37 -4.29 14.75
C ALA A 7 3.19 -3.40 15.70
N MET A 8 4.27 -3.93 16.29
CA MET A 8 5.22 -3.15 17.10
C MET A 8 6.28 -2.45 16.23
N LYS A 9 7.26 -1.79 16.85
CA LYS A 9 8.45 -1.31 16.13
C LYS A 9 9.38 -2.49 15.83
N PRO A 10 10.12 -2.49 14.70
CA PRO A 10 11.02 -3.59 14.33
C PRO A 10 12.03 -3.99 15.42
N LYS A 11 12.56 -2.99 16.16
CA LYS A 11 13.51 -3.22 17.26
C LYS A 11 12.94 -4.01 18.44
N ASP A 12 11.62 -4.08 18.57
CA ASP A 12 10.93 -4.77 19.66
C ASP A 12 10.48 -6.18 19.24
N ALA A 13 10.75 -6.58 17.98
CA ALA A 13 10.28 -7.83 17.40
C ALA A 13 10.84 -9.07 18.10
N GLU A 14 12.14 -9.08 18.41
CA GLU A 14 12.82 -10.22 19.04
C GLU A 14 12.16 -10.61 20.36
N ALA A 15 12.09 -9.66 21.30
CA ALA A 15 11.48 -9.87 22.61
C ALA A 15 9.98 -10.25 22.51
N ALA A 16 9.26 -9.69 21.53
CA ALA A 16 7.87 -10.05 21.28
C ALA A 16 7.74 -11.49 20.79
N LEU A 17 8.58 -11.93 19.85
CA LEU A 17 8.57 -13.28 19.29
C LEU A 17 8.98 -14.34 20.34
N GLU A 18 9.98 -14.06 21.17
CA GLU A 18 10.37 -14.94 22.28
C GLU A 18 9.23 -15.17 23.26
N SER A 19 8.55 -14.08 23.65
CA SER A 19 7.38 -14.11 24.53
C SER A 19 6.16 -14.79 23.87
N LEU A 20 6.05 -14.68 22.55
CA LEU A 20 4.93 -15.20 21.78
C LEU A 20 5.07 -16.70 21.50
N ARG A 21 6.28 -17.18 21.20
CA ARG A 21 6.57 -18.57 20.81
C ARG A 21 5.86 -19.61 21.70
N PRO A 22 5.95 -19.61 23.05
CA PRO A 22 5.32 -20.65 23.85
C PRO A 22 3.78 -20.55 23.91
N ARG A 23 3.15 -19.55 23.28
CA ARG A 23 1.70 -19.26 23.37
C ARG A 23 0.96 -19.48 22.06
N ILE A 24 1.67 -19.64 20.94
CA ILE A 24 1.06 -19.81 19.62
C ILE A 24 0.87 -21.28 19.29
N GLN A 25 -0.21 -21.57 18.56
CA GLN A 25 -0.46 -22.89 17.99
C GLN A 25 0.19 -23.00 16.61
N PRO A 26 0.63 -24.20 16.18
CA PRO A 26 1.36 -24.39 14.92
C PRO A 26 0.60 -23.97 13.66
N ASP A 27 -0.73 -23.92 13.69
CA ASP A 27 -1.61 -23.57 12.57
C ASP A 27 -2.02 -22.09 12.56
N GLN A 28 -1.68 -21.31 13.60
CA GLN A 28 -2.00 -19.90 13.67
C GLN A 28 -1.15 -19.08 12.70
N LEU A 29 -1.79 -18.22 11.92
CA LEU A 29 -1.08 -17.38 10.99
C LEU A 29 -0.48 -16.17 11.70
N ILE A 30 0.83 -15.96 11.53
CA ILE A 30 1.52 -14.76 11.98
C ILE A 30 1.61 -13.78 10.81
N MET A 31 0.95 -12.63 10.93
CA MET A 31 1.00 -11.56 9.94
C MET A 31 1.84 -10.41 10.48
N SER A 32 2.93 -10.06 9.81
CA SER A 32 3.84 -9.01 10.24
C SER A 32 3.70 -7.76 9.38
N VAL A 33 3.47 -6.60 10.00
CA VAL A 33 3.55 -5.29 9.35
C VAL A 33 4.87 -4.55 9.66
N LEU A 34 5.85 -5.29 10.19
CA LEU A 34 7.11 -4.73 10.66
C LEU A 34 8.04 -4.40 9.48
N ALA A 35 8.38 -3.12 9.32
CA ALA A 35 9.32 -2.68 8.30
C ALA A 35 10.73 -3.28 8.51
N GLY A 36 11.32 -3.83 7.45
CA GLY A 36 12.70 -4.35 7.45
C GLY A 36 12.91 -5.68 8.18
N VAL A 37 11.87 -6.27 8.78
CA VAL A 37 11.97 -7.60 9.41
C VAL A 37 11.64 -8.67 8.37
N LYS A 38 12.61 -9.54 8.08
CA LYS A 38 12.46 -10.59 7.07
C LYS A 38 11.57 -11.73 7.55
N LEU A 39 10.85 -12.37 6.63
CA LEU A 39 10.07 -13.59 6.88
C LEU A 39 10.93 -14.66 7.55
N SER A 40 12.13 -14.92 7.01
CA SER A 40 13.03 -15.94 7.54
C SER A 40 13.40 -15.69 9.01
N TYR A 41 13.62 -14.44 9.41
CA TYR A 41 13.93 -14.09 10.79
C TYR A 41 12.76 -14.42 11.73
N ILE A 42 11.53 -14.13 11.32
CA ILE A 42 10.34 -14.44 12.11
C ILE A 42 10.12 -15.96 12.18
N GLU A 43 10.26 -16.65 11.04
CA GLU A 43 10.13 -18.11 10.98
C GLU A 43 11.15 -18.83 11.89
N ASP A 44 12.42 -18.39 11.87
CA ASP A 44 13.50 -18.98 12.68
C ASP A 44 13.28 -18.78 14.20
N MET A 45 12.58 -17.71 14.59
CA MET A 45 12.27 -17.41 16.00
C MET A 45 11.08 -18.20 16.54
N LEU A 46 10.21 -18.72 15.67
CA LEU A 46 8.97 -19.40 16.03
C LEU A 46 9.09 -20.93 15.95
N HIS A 47 7.96 -21.63 15.99
CA HIS A 47 7.95 -23.08 15.79
C HIS A 47 8.23 -23.44 14.33
N GLU A 48 8.91 -24.58 14.13
CA GLU A 48 9.05 -25.15 12.79
C GLU A 48 7.66 -25.38 12.17
N GLY A 49 7.48 -24.94 10.93
CA GLY A 49 6.19 -25.06 10.24
C GLY A 49 5.21 -23.92 10.49
N GLN A 50 5.56 -22.91 11.31
CA GLN A 50 4.67 -21.78 11.57
C GLN A 50 4.41 -20.97 10.29
N PRO A 51 3.15 -20.76 9.87
CA PRO A 51 2.84 -19.90 8.75
C PRO A 51 3.07 -18.44 9.11
N VAL A 52 3.94 -17.76 8.34
CA VAL A 52 4.26 -16.34 8.50
C VAL A 52 4.00 -15.60 7.20
N MET A 53 3.39 -14.43 7.28
CA MET A 53 3.24 -13.50 6.15
C MET A 53 3.76 -12.13 6.50
N ARG A 54 4.32 -11.46 5.51
CA ARG A 54 4.76 -10.06 5.62
C ARG A 54 3.81 -9.21 4.80
N VAL A 55 3.35 -8.14 5.42
CA VAL A 55 2.37 -7.22 4.86
C VAL A 55 2.90 -5.81 4.98
N MET A 56 2.74 -5.00 3.94
CA MET A 56 3.13 -3.60 3.95
C MET A 56 1.95 -2.76 3.47
N PRO A 57 1.04 -2.33 4.38
CA PRO A 57 0.02 -1.36 4.06
C PRO A 57 0.63 0.06 4.02
N ASN A 58 -0.17 1.06 3.67
CA ASN A 58 0.22 2.46 3.78
C ASN A 58 -0.80 3.27 4.59
N THR A 59 -0.55 4.58 4.76
CA THR A 59 -1.38 5.45 5.61
C THR A 59 -2.83 5.57 5.13
N SER A 60 -3.12 5.26 3.86
CA SER A 60 -4.48 5.32 3.30
C SER A 60 -5.39 4.18 3.76
N SER A 61 -4.88 3.21 4.55
CA SER A 61 -5.71 2.15 5.14
C SER A 61 -6.85 2.70 6.01
N THR A 62 -6.69 3.86 6.64
CA THR A 62 -7.73 4.45 7.51
C THR A 62 -8.99 4.86 6.76
N ILE A 63 -8.91 4.96 5.43
CA ILE A 63 -10.03 5.33 4.55
C ILE A 63 -10.35 4.23 3.53
N GLY A 64 -9.80 3.02 3.70
CA GLY A 64 -10.04 1.90 2.79
C GLY A 64 -9.36 2.02 1.41
N ALA A 65 -8.36 2.88 1.28
CA ALA A 65 -7.67 3.15 0.00
C ALA A 65 -6.17 2.81 0.06
N SER A 66 -5.80 1.83 0.88
CA SER A 66 -4.41 1.35 0.98
C SER A 66 -3.98 0.70 -0.33
N ALA A 67 -2.71 0.90 -0.70
CA ALA A 67 -2.01 -0.05 -1.55
C ALA A 67 -1.18 -0.93 -0.61
N THR A 68 -1.50 -2.22 -0.56
CA THR A 68 -0.95 -3.14 0.43
C THR A 68 -0.17 -4.26 -0.25
N ALA A 69 1.11 -4.40 0.05
CA ALA A 69 1.87 -5.57 -0.39
C ALA A 69 1.64 -6.74 0.56
N LEU A 70 1.62 -7.95 0.01
CA LEU A 70 1.51 -9.22 0.73
C LEU A 70 2.58 -10.17 0.20
N SER A 71 3.39 -10.74 1.09
CA SER A 71 4.37 -11.78 0.75
C SER A 71 4.25 -12.96 1.71
N ALA A 72 4.28 -14.16 1.14
CA ALA A 72 4.07 -15.41 1.81
C ALA A 72 5.39 -16.06 2.26
N GLY A 73 5.47 -16.46 3.52
CA GLY A 73 6.54 -17.30 4.05
C GLY A 73 6.43 -18.75 3.58
N ARG A 74 7.40 -19.56 3.98
CA ARG A 74 7.61 -20.94 3.52
C ARG A 74 6.42 -21.86 3.82
N TYR A 75 5.76 -21.65 4.95
CA TYR A 75 4.72 -22.54 5.46
C TYR A 75 3.30 -22.02 5.26
N VAL A 76 3.14 -20.92 4.49
CA VAL A 76 1.83 -20.37 4.14
C VAL A 76 1.10 -21.31 3.17
N LYS A 77 -0.21 -21.47 3.38
CA LYS A 77 -1.08 -22.36 2.61
C LYS A 77 -2.10 -21.52 1.83
N SER A 78 -2.82 -22.14 0.91
CA SER A 78 -3.89 -21.49 0.13
C SER A 78 -4.89 -20.77 1.03
N ASP A 79 -5.33 -21.40 2.11
CA ASP A 79 -6.37 -20.87 2.99
C ASP A 79 -5.87 -19.64 3.76
N HIS A 80 -4.59 -19.65 4.17
CA HIS A 80 -3.92 -18.48 4.75
C HIS A 80 -3.93 -17.30 3.77
N MET A 81 -3.58 -17.54 2.50
CA MET A 81 -3.57 -16.51 1.47
C MET A 81 -4.97 -15.98 1.18
N SER A 82 -5.97 -16.84 1.05
CA SER A 82 -7.35 -16.43 0.75
C SER A 82 -7.92 -15.56 1.86
N ILE A 83 -7.76 -15.96 3.13
CA ILE A 83 -8.26 -15.20 4.27
C ILE A 83 -7.49 -13.88 4.45
N SER A 84 -6.18 -13.88 4.20
CA SER A 84 -5.38 -12.66 4.33
C SER A 84 -5.70 -11.65 3.23
N GLN A 85 -5.88 -12.10 1.99
CA GLN A 85 -6.33 -11.23 0.91
C GLN A 85 -7.72 -10.66 1.23
N ALA A 86 -8.68 -11.50 1.65
CA ALA A 86 -10.01 -11.03 2.03
C ALA A 86 -9.96 -9.96 3.14
N LEU A 87 -9.16 -10.18 4.19
CA LEU A 87 -9.00 -9.21 5.27
C LEU A 87 -8.36 -7.90 4.79
N LEU A 88 -7.28 -7.99 4.02
CA LEU A 88 -6.53 -6.82 3.57
C LEU A 88 -7.27 -6.04 2.47
N SER A 89 -8.18 -6.68 1.73
CA SER A 89 -9.03 -6.04 0.75
C SER A 89 -10.03 -5.05 1.37
N GLU A 90 -10.39 -5.23 2.65
CA GLU A 90 -11.25 -4.28 3.37
C GLU A 90 -10.57 -2.93 3.63
N ILE A 91 -9.23 -2.87 3.55
CA ILE A 91 -8.46 -1.63 3.75
C ILE A 91 -7.89 -1.06 2.45
N GLY A 92 -8.13 -1.70 1.31
CA GLY A 92 -7.69 -1.25 -0.01
C GLY A 92 -7.22 -2.37 -0.93
N GLU A 93 -6.40 -2.04 -1.91
CA GLU A 93 -5.91 -3.00 -2.91
C GLU A 93 -4.73 -3.82 -2.38
N VAL A 94 -4.72 -5.11 -2.72
CA VAL A 94 -3.71 -6.06 -2.24
C VAL A 94 -2.88 -6.59 -3.40
N TYR A 95 -1.55 -6.46 -3.28
CA TYR A 95 -0.58 -6.90 -4.28
C TYR A 95 0.27 -8.03 -3.71
N THR A 96 0.13 -9.23 -4.26
CA THR A 96 1.00 -10.34 -3.89
C THR A 96 2.34 -10.19 -4.60
N ILE A 97 3.42 -10.05 -3.83
CA ILE A 97 4.79 -9.82 -4.34
C ILE A 97 5.80 -10.74 -3.65
N GLN A 98 6.97 -10.89 -4.28
CA GLN A 98 8.10 -11.55 -3.65
C GLN A 98 8.65 -10.69 -2.51
N GLU A 99 9.23 -11.31 -1.47
CA GLU A 99 9.71 -10.57 -0.30
C GLU A 99 10.81 -9.56 -0.67
N GLU A 100 11.66 -9.91 -1.64
CA GLU A 100 12.75 -9.08 -2.14
C GLU A 100 12.25 -7.77 -2.79
N GLN A 101 10.98 -7.74 -3.20
CA GLN A 101 10.34 -6.57 -3.80
C GLN A 101 9.73 -5.63 -2.74
N MET A 102 9.71 -6.01 -1.46
CA MET A 102 9.07 -5.22 -0.39
C MET A 102 9.71 -3.84 -0.19
N ASP A 103 11.03 -3.72 -0.34
CA ASP A 103 11.72 -2.44 -0.17
C ASP A 103 11.38 -1.49 -1.33
N ILE A 104 11.30 -2.02 -2.55
CA ILE A 104 10.86 -1.28 -3.75
C ILE A 104 9.40 -0.84 -3.56
N PHE A 105 8.52 -1.76 -3.16
CA PHE A 105 7.12 -1.44 -2.88
C PHE A 105 6.98 -0.35 -1.81
N THR A 106 7.77 -0.41 -0.74
CA THR A 106 7.75 0.61 0.33
C THR A 106 8.15 1.99 -0.19
N GLY A 107 9.13 2.06 -1.09
CA GLY A 107 9.52 3.31 -1.75
C GLY A 107 8.42 3.89 -2.64
N ILE A 108 7.61 3.04 -3.27
CA ILE A 108 6.52 3.46 -4.17
C ILE A 108 5.24 3.76 -3.39
N ALA A 109 4.71 2.81 -2.63
CA ALA A 109 3.39 2.88 -2.01
C ALA A 109 3.43 3.37 -0.55
N GLY A 110 4.51 3.09 0.18
CA GLY A 110 4.68 3.55 1.57
C GLY A 110 5.03 5.04 1.63
N SER A 111 6.02 5.47 0.83
CA SER A 111 6.41 6.89 0.72
C SER A 111 5.62 7.68 -0.33
N GLY A 112 4.94 6.98 -1.24
CA GLY A 112 4.18 7.55 -2.36
C GLY A 112 3.25 8.72 -2.01
N PRO A 113 2.44 8.63 -0.95
CA PRO A 113 1.55 9.72 -0.55
C PRO A 113 2.27 11.07 -0.37
N ALA A 114 3.52 11.07 0.10
CA ALA A 114 4.29 12.31 0.28
C ALA A 114 4.54 13.05 -1.05
N TYR A 115 4.72 12.33 -2.15
CA TYR A 115 4.89 12.93 -3.48
C TYR A 115 3.61 13.66 -3.92
N PHE A 116 2.45 13.06 -3.66
CA PHE A 116 1.15 13.67 -3.98
C PHE A 116 0.84 14.86 -3.08
N TYR A 117 1.20 14.81 -1.79
CA TYR A 117 1.04 15.96 -0.89
C TYR A 117 1.92 17.13 -1.32
N PHE A 118 3.18 16.86 -1.69
CA PHE A 118 4.05 17.89 -2.24
C PHE A 118 3.50 18.51 -3.53
N LEU A 119 2.96 17.70 -4.44
CA LEU A 119 2.29 18.20 -5.65
C LEU A 119 1.07 19.06 -5.29
N MET A 120 0.27 18.64 -4.31
CA MET A 120 -0.91 19.39 -3.87
C MET A 120 -0.54 20.77 -3.35
N GLU A 121 0.54 20.90 -2.57
CA GLU A 121 1.02 22.21 -2.11
C GLU A 121 1.34 23.15 -3.28
N ARG A 122 1.96 22.63 -4.35
CA ARG A 122 2.27 23.43 -5.54
C ARG A 122 1.01 23.81 -6.34
N ILE A 123 0.01 22.92 -6.40
CA ILE A 123 -1.30 23.23 -7.01
C ILE A 123 -2.01 24.33 -6.22
N GLU A 124 -1.97 24.26 -4.89
CA GLU A 124 -2.54 25.27 -4.00
C GLU A 124 -1.90 26.64 -4.24
N GLU A 125 -0.58 26.72 -4.24
CA GLU A 125 0.18 27.95 -4.51
C GLU A 125 -0.16 28.55 -5.88
N ALA A 126 -0.13 27.75 -6.94
CA ALA A 126 -0.46 28.22 -8.29
C ALA A 126 -1.92 28.69 -8.42
N GLY A 127 -2.85 28.01 -7.74
CA GLY A 127 -4.25 28.40 -7.69
C GLY A 127 -4.46 29.74 -6.97
N GLU A 128 -3.77 29.96 -5.86
CA GLU A 128 -3.80 31.25 -5.14
C GLU A 128 -3.26 32.40 -6.01
N GLU A 129 -2.14 32.19 -6.71
CA GLU A 129 -1.59 33.17 -7.66
C GLU A 129 -2.55 33.50 -8.80
N ALA A 130 -3.35 32.51 -9.23
CA ALA A 130 -4.38 32.66 -10.26
C ALA A 130 -5.73 33.20 -9.73
N GLY A 131 -5.85 33.44 -8.42
CA GLY A 131 -7.03 34.04 -7.79
C GLY A 131 -8.07 33.07 -7.22
N LEU A 132 -7.77 31.76 -7.15
CA LEU A 132 -8.57 30.79 -6.41
C LEU A 132 -8.20 30.79 -4.92
N SER A 133 -9.13 30.41 -4.04
CA SER A 133 -8.76 30.16 -2.64
C SER A 133 -7.95 28.87 -2.52
N LYS A 134 -7.00 28.84 -1.58
CA LYS A 134 -6.23 27.63 -1.25
C LYS A 134 -7.09 26.37 -1.09
N GLU A 135 -8.23 26.51 -0.41
CA GLU A 135 -9.15 25.41 -0.16
C GLU A 135 -9.80 24.89 -1.45
N LEU A 136 -10.26 25.80 -2.33
CA LEU A 136 -10.85 25.41 -3.60
C LEU A 136 -9.82 24.75 -4.52
N SER A 137 -8.60 25.29 -4.59
CA SER A 137 -7.47 24.69 -5.34
C SER A 137 -7.18 23.27 -4.87
N ARG A 138 -7.15 23.03 -3.55
CA ARG A 138 -6.97 21.70 -2.97
C ARG A 138 -8.09 20.74 -3.37
N GLN A 139 -9.35 21.17 -3.30
CA GLN A 139 -10.50 20.34 -3.64
C GLN A 139 -10.47 19.92 -5.12
N ILE A 140 -10.20 20.88 -6.02
CA ILE A 140 -10.07 20.63 -7.46
C ILE A 140 -8.91 19.67 -7.71
N GLY A 141 -7.71 19.99 -7.19
CA GLY A 141 -6.51 19.18 -7.39
C GLY A 141 -6.69 17.74 -6.90
N ALA A 142 -7.26 17.55 -5.70
CA ALA A 142 -7.47 16.22 -5.13
C ALA A 142 -8.43 15.38 -5.99
N GLN A 143 -9.53 15.99 -6.45
CA GLN A 143 -10.48 15.31 -7.35
C GLN A 143 -9.87 14.99 -8.72
N THR A 144 -9.04 15.89 -9.26
CA THR A 144 -8.31 15.67 -10.52
C THR A 144 -7.32 14.51 -10.38
N LEU A 145 -6.55 14.45 -9.29
CA LEU A 145 -5.63 13.34 -9.02
C LEU A 145 -6.38 12.01 -8.87
N LEU A 146 -7.52 12.00 -8.15
CA LEU A 146 -8.38 10.82 -8.03
C LEU A 146 -8.88 10.35 -9.39
N GLY A 147 -9.35 11.25 -10.24
CA GLY A 147 -9.82 10.92 -11.59
C GLY A 147 -8.72 10.33 -12.47
N ALA A 148 -7.52 10.93 -12.45
CA ALA A 148 -6.38 10.42 -13.19
C ALA A 148 -5.95 9.02 -12.71
N ALA A 149 -5.94 8.79 -11.39
CA ALA A 149 -5.64 7.48 -10.82
C ALA A 149 -6.69 6.43 -11.25
N LYS A 150 -7.98 6.76 -11.21
CA LYS A 150 -9.05 5.87 -11.67
C LYS A 150 -8.95 5.54 -13.15
N MET A 151 -8.63 6.52 -14.01
CA MET A 151 -8.39 6.26 -15.44
C MET A 151 -7.29 5.21 -15.65
N LEU A 152 -6.22 5.25 -14.85
CA LEU A 152 -5.13 4.26 -14.93
C LEU A 152 -5.53 2.88 -14.39
N GLN A 153 -6.48 2.81 -13.45
CA GLN A 153 -6.92 1.56 -12.83
C GLN A 153 -8.04 0.86 -13.62
N GLU A 154 -8.96 1.66 -14.17
CA GLU A 154 -10.19 1.17 -14.81
C GLU A 154 -10.04 1.02 -16.33
N THR A 155 -8.96 1.54 -16.92
CA THR A 155 -8.66 1.39 -18.34
C THR A 155 -7.35 0.64 -18.57
N GLU A 156 -7.20 0.02 -19.75
CA GLU A 156 -5.94 -0.61 -20.16
C GLU A 156 -4.93 0.42 -20.74
N GLU A 157 -5.19 1.71 -20.55
CA GLU A 157 -4.38 2.77 -21.14
C GLU A 157 -3.19 3.15 -20.25
N ASN A 158 -2.01 3.12 -20.84
CA ASN A 158 -0.79 3.56 -20.18
C ASN A 158 -0.72 5.11 -20.11
N PRO A 159 0.02 5.68 -19.14
CA PRO A 159 0.08 7.13 -18.91
C PRO A 159 0.36 7.96 -20.16
N SER A 160 1.27 7.48 -21.04
CA SER A 160 1.62 8.20 -22.26
C SER A 160 0.47 8.30 -23.27
N VAL A 161 -0.44 7.33 -23.28
CA VAL A 161 -1.64 7.34 -24.14
C VAL A 161 -2.63 8.36 -23.60
N LEU A 162 -2.91 8.32 -22.31
CA LEU A 162 -3.82 9.26 -21.63
C LEU A 162 -3.37 10.71 -21.82
N GLU A 163 -2.07 10.98 -21.64
CA GLU A 163 -1.48 12.30 -21.85
C GLU A 163 -1.66 12.78 -23.30
N ARG A 164 -1.38 11.92 -24.30
CA ARG A 164 -1.56 12.28 -25.71
C ARG A 164 -3.02 12.60 -26.04
N LYS A 165 -3.97 11.82 -25.53
CA LYS A 165 -5.40 12.06 -25.73
C LYS A 165 -5.82 13.41 -25.15
N LEU A 166 -5.39 13.70 -23.92
CA LEU A 166 -5.67 14.97 -23.27
C LEU A 166 -5.13 16.14 -24.10
N ARG A 167 -3.88 16.06 -24.56
CA ARG A 167 -3.28 17.10 -25.41
C ARG A 167 -4.07 17.32 -26.70
N HIS A 168 -4.44 16.24 -27.39
CA HIS A 168 -5.20 16.35 -28.63
C HIS A 168 -6.58 16.98 -28.42
N GLN A 169 -7.26 16.63 -27.32
CA GLN A 169 -8.55 17.23 -26.96
C GLN A 169 -8.42 18.73 -26.68
N MET A 170 -7.36 19.16 -26.00
CA MET A 170 -7.11 20.59 -25.76
C MET A 170 -6.80 21.36 -27.04
N GLU A 171 -6.04 20.77 -27.97
CA GLU A 171 -5.73 21.39 -29.27
C GLU A 171 -7.00 21.63 -30.09
N GLN A 172 -7.95 20.69 -30.08
CA GLN A 172 -9.24 20.86 -30.76
C GLN A 172 -10.06 21.99 -30.15
N LEU A 173 -10.14 22.06 -28.82
CA LEU A 173 -10.89 23.10 -28.11
C LEU A 173 -10.33 24.53 -28.29
N LEU A 174 -9.05 24.66 -28.64
CA LEU A 174 -8.41 25.95 -28.90
C LEU A 174 -8.47 26.37 -30.38
N GLN A 175 -8.98 25.51 -31.26
CA GLN A 175 -9.18 25.79 -32.68
C GLN A 175 -10.62 26.22 -33.02
N ASP A 176 -11.55 26.11 -32.06
CA ASP A 176 -12.93 26.60 -32.11
C ASP A 176 -13.09 27.95 -31.37
#